data_AF-F5RBB0-F1
#
_entry.id   AF-F5RBB0-F1
#
_cell.length_a   1.000
_cell.length_b   1.000
_cell.length_c   1.000
_cell.angle_alpha   90.00
_cell.angle_beta   90.00
_cell.angle_gamma   90.00
#
_symmetry.space_group_name_H-M   'P 1'
#
loop_
_entity.id
_entity.type
_entity.pdbx_description
1 polymer ?
#
loop_
_entity_poly.entity_id
_entity_poly.type
_entity_poly.pdbx_seq_one_letter_code
_entity_poly.pdbx_strand_id
1 'polypeptide(L)'
;MEVIAAIRPRDDGRLRIAAYHPLDAKSIGYLIALGQTPHPEYGVCMRESNWAYALDGAAANGNAYAADRGEAYLSYWQFGLGITREGHSLPIWRDQIARPPRPAASVAIEIGIHYALSANDTQGV
;
A
#
# COMPACT_ATOMS: atom_id res chain seq x y z
N MET A 1 1.26 15.81 3.22
CA MET A 1 1.15 14.35 3.13
C MET A 1 2.33 13.79 2.34
N GLU A 2 2.82 12.64 2.76
CA GLU A 2 4.00 12.00 2.15
C GLU A 2 3.65 10.61 1.60
N VAL A 3 4.35 10.21 0.54
CA VAL A 3 4.30 8.88 -0.06
C VAL A 3 5.25 8.00 0.72
N ILE A 4 4.67 7.18 1.59
CA ILE A 4 5.42 6.25 2.44
C ILE A 4 5.81 4.96 1.71
N ALA A 5 5.03 4.56 0.70
CA ALA A 5 5.32 3.41 -0.15
C ALA A 5 4.63 3.53 -1.51
N ALA A 6 5.23 2.91 -2.53
CA ALA A 6 4.66 2.73 -3.86
C ALA A 6 4.44 1.25 -4.14
N ILE A 7 3.29 0.93 -4.74
CA ILE A 7 2.87 -0.43 -5.10
C ILE A 7 2.64 -0.48 -6.61
N ARG A 8 3.13 -1.54 -7.27
CA ARG A 8 2.84 -1.82 -8.68
C ARG A 8 2.59 -3.30 -8.92
N PRO A 9 1.80 -3.67 -9.95
CA PRO A 9 1.70 -5.05 -10.37
C PRO A 9 3.01 -5.53 -11.00
N ARG A 10 3.21 -6.84 -10.94
CA ARG A 10 4.21 -7.61 -11.68
C ARG A 10 3.50 -8.56 -12.64
N ASP A 11 4.22 -9.01 -13.65
CA ASP A 11 3.69 -9.91 -14.69
C ASP A 11 3.36 -11.32 -14.14
N ASP A 12 3.90 -11.68 -12.96
CA ASP A 12 3.64 -12.95 -12.27
C ASP A 12 2.42 -12.89 -11.33
N GLY A 13 1.58 -11.85 -11.43
CA GLY A 13 0.39 -11.64 -10.61
C GLY A 13 0.67 -11.16 -9.18
N ARG A 14 1.95 -11.07 -8.78
CA ARG A 14 2.34 -10.52 -7.48
C ARG A 14 2.45 -9.00 -7.51
N LEU A 15 2.52 -8.39 -6.34
CA LEU A 15 2.82 -6.97 -6.20
C LEU A 15 4.30 -6.76 -5.92
N ARG A 16 4.84 -5.63 -6.42
CA ARG A 16 6.13 -5.09 -6.01
C ARG A 16 5.89 -3.84 -5.17
N ILE A 17 6.59 -3.76 -4.05
CA ILE A 17 6.50 -2.64 -3.12
C ILE A 17 7.87 -1.98 -2.99
N ALA A 18 7.90 -0.65 -2.96
CA ALA A 18 9.04 0.15 -2.55
C ALA A 18 8.58 1.07 -1.42
N ALA A 19 9.12 0.91 -0.21
CA ALA A 19 8.85 1.81 0.90
C ALA A 19 9.89 2.92 0.94
N TYR A 20 9.49 4.14 1.29
CA TYR A 20 10.35 5.32 1.41
C TYR A 20 10.47 5.78 2.85
N HIS A 21 9.56 5.34 3.72
CA HIS A 21 9.52 5.65 5.15
C HIS A 21 9.29 4.38 6.00
N PRO A 22 9.55 4.40 7.32
CA PRO A 22 9.01 3.43 8.27
C PRO A 22 7.52 3.21 8.08
N LEU A 23 7.09 1.94 8.07
CA LEU A 23 5.68 1.61 7.90
C LEU A 23 4.99 1.60 9.28
N ASP A 24 3.88 2.32 9.38
CA ASP A 24 2.98 2.19 10.53
C ASP A 24 2.17 0.89 10.46
N ALA A 25 1.52 0.53 11.56
CA ALA A 25 0.72 -0.70 11.66
C ALA A 25 -0.40 -0.78 10.59
N LYS A 26 -1.01 0.37 10.26
CA LYS A 26 -2.08 0.44 9.25
C LYS A 26 -1.55 0.14 7.84
N SER A 27 -0.40 0.71 7.51
CA SER A 27 0.31 0.49 6.25
C SER A 27 0.75 -0.95 6.12
N ILE A 28 1.31 -1.54 7.18
CA ILE A 28 1.64 -2.96 7.21
C ILE A 28 0.39 -3.81 7.01
N GLY A 29 -0.73 -3.46 7.65
CA GLY A 29 -2.03 -4.11 7.45
C GLY A 29 -2.46 -4.12 5.98
N TYR A 30 -2.34 -2.99 5.28
CA TYR A 30 -2.59 -2.95 3.83
C TYR A 30 -1.67 -3.90 3.06
N LEU A 31 -0.36 -3.89 3.34
CA LEU A 31 0.60 -4.74 2.61
C LEU A 31 0.36 -6.23 2.87
N ILE A 32 -0.02 -6.62 4.08
CA ILE A 32 -0.40 -7.99 4.41
C ILE A 32 -1.66 -8.40 3.65
N ALA A 33 -2.71 -7.56 3.68
CA ALA A 33 -3.96 -7.84 2.96
C ALA A 33 -3.73 -7.95 1.44
N LEU A 34 -2.89 -7.09 0.87
CA LEU A 34 -2.52 -7.11 -0.54
C LEU A 34 -1.49 -8.20 -0.89
N GLY A 35 -0.88 -8.84 0.11
CA GLY A 35 0.09 -9.93 -0.04
C GLY A 35 -0.54 -11.32 -0.06
N GLN A 36 -1.87 -11.42 0.06
CA GLN A 36 -2.57 -12.70 0.07
C GLN A 36 -2.37 -13.47 -1.24
N THR A 37 -2.45 -14.79 -1.18
CA THR A 37 -2.48 -15.64 -2.38
C THR A 37 -3.92 -15.67 -2.89
N PRO A 38 -4.22 -15.16 -4.11
CA PRO A 38 -5.57 -15.19 -4.66
C PRO A 38 -6.08 -16.63 -4.81
N HIS A 39 -7.37 -16.86 -4.54
CA HIS A 39 -8.04 -18.11 -4.89
C HIS A 39 -8.05 -18.27 -6.41
N PRO A 40 -7.78 -19.48 -6.96
CA PRO A 40 -7.69 -19.68 -8.41
C PRO A 40 -8.99 -19.32 -9.16
N GLU A 41 -10.15 -19.45 -8.53
CA GLU A 41 -11.47 -19.15 -9.14
C GLU A 41 -12.07 -17.82 -8.69
N TYR A 42 -11.87 -17.43 -7.42
CA TYR A 42 -12.59 -16.30 -6.79
C TYR A 42 -11.69 -15.09 -6.52
N GLY A 43 -10.38 -15.23 -6.80
CA GLY A 43 -9.38 -14.21 -6.56
C GLY A 43 -9.22 -13.85 -5.08
N VAL A 44 -9.06 -12.57 -4.77
CA VAL A 44 -8.88 -12.03 -3.42
C VAL A 44 -9.99 -11.03 -3.12
N CYS A 45 -10.74 -11.24 -2.03
CA CYS A 45 -11.84 -10.34 -1.64
C CYS A 45 -12.81 -10.01 -2.79
N MET A 46 -13.18 -11.01 -3.62
CA MET A 46 -14.03 -10.84 -4.81
C MET A 46 -13.42 -9.96 -5.93
N ARG A 47 -12.09 -9.86 -5.98
CA ARG A 47 -11.32 -9.20 -7.04
C ARG A 47 -10.42 -10.22 -7.71
N GLU A 48 -10.28 -10.12 -9.03
CA GLU A 48 -9.50 -11.07 -9.85
C GLU A 48 -8.01 -11.18 -9.46
N SER A 49 -7.45 -10.13 -8.85
CA SER A 49 -6.03 -10.06 -8.51
C SER A 49 -5.77 -9.13 -7.32
N ASN A 50 -4.58 -9.25 -6.71
CA ASN A 50 -4.13 -8.33 -5.67
C ASN A 50 -4.03 -6.88 -6.17
N TRP A 51 -3.77 -6.68 -7.47
CA TRP A 51 -3.76 -5.35 -8.06
C TRP A 51 -5.16 -4.75 -8.16
N ALA A 52 -6.13 -5.53 -8.65
CA ALA A 52 -7.53 -5.11 -8.67
C ALA A 52 -8.05 -4.82 -7.25
N TYR A 53 -7.62 -5.61 -6.26
CA TYR A 53 -7.94 -5.35 -4.86
C TYR A 53 -7.29 -4.07 -4.31
N ALA A 54 -6.03 -3.78 -4.68
CA ALA A 54 -5.39 -2.52 -4.32
C ALA A 54 -6.09 -1.29 -4.92
N LEU A 55 -6.52 -1.38 -6.19
CA LEU A 55 -7.26 -0.33 -6.87
C LEU A 55 -8.63 -0.07 -6.22
N ASP A 56 -9.34 -1.14 -5.87
CA ASP A 56 -10.61 -1.05 -5.14
C ASP A 56 -10.42 -0.42 -3.76
N GLY A 57 -9.39 -0.82 -3.01
CA GLY A 57 -9.03 -0.21 -1.74
C GLY A 57 -8.65 1.27 -1.86
N ALA A 58 -8.01 1.69 -2.96
CA ALA A 58 -7.70 3.09 -3.24
C ALA A 58 -8.95 3.93 -3.56
N ALA A 59 -10.04 3.31 -4.04
CA ALA A 59 -11.31 3.97 -4.30
C ALA A 59 -12.23 4.06 -3.06
N ALA A 60 -11.84 3.47 -1.93
CA ALA A 60 -12.67 3.43 -0.72
C ALA A 60 -12.87 4.83 -0.09
N ASN A 61 -14.12 5.15 0.28
CA ASN A 61 -14.48 6.41 0.95
C ASN A 61 -13.71 6.65 2.27
N GLY A 62 -13.27 5.57 2.93
CA GLY A 62 -12.44 5.60 4.13
C GLY A 62 -11.14 6.41 3.96
N ASN A 63 -10.63 6.51 2.72
CA ASN A 63 -9.39 7.21 2.41
C ASN A 63 -9.49 8.73 2.68
N ALA A 64 -10.65 9.35 2.49
CA ALA A 64 -10.86 10.77 2.78
C ALA A 64 -10.76 11.05 4.29
N TYR A 65 -11.37 10.22 5.13
CA TYR A 65 -11.31 10.34 6.59
C TYR A 65 -9.93 10.01 7.15
N ALA A 66 -9.25 9.01 6.57
CA ALA A 66 -7.86 8.73 6.91
C ALA A 66 -6.98 9.93 6.57
N ALA A 67 -7.22 10.58 5.43
CA ALA A 67 -6.45 11.73 5.02
C ALA A 67 -6.62 12.95 5.94
N ASP A 68 -7.86 13.26 6.32
CA ASP A 68 -8.17 14.33 7.28
C ASP A 68 -7.48 14.11 8.63
N ARG A 69 -7.41 12.85 9.08
CA ARG A 69 -6.74 12.46 10.34
C ARG A 69 -5.21 12.31 10.23
N GLY A 70 -4.63 12.47 9.04
CA GLY A 70 -3.20 12.26 8.80
C GLY A 70 -2.75 10.80 8.91
N GLU A 71 -3.66 9.84 8.78
CA GLU A 71 -3.36 8.40 8.78
C GLU A 71 -2.97 7.91 7.39
N ALA A 72 -2.26 6.77 7.33
CA ALA A 72 -2.00 6.08 6.08
C ALA A 72 -3.30 5.66 5.35
N TYR A 73 -3.28 5.77 4.02
CA TYR A 73 -4.38 5.42 3.12
C TYR A 73 -3.84 5.02 1.74
N LEU A 74 -4.68 4.38 0.93
CA LEU A 74 -4.34 4.01 -0.44
C LEU A 74 -4.83 5.09 -1.41
N SER A 75 -3.99 5.43 -2.39
CA SER A 75 -4.34 6.38 -3.45
C SER A 75 -3.83 5.86 -4.78
N TYR A 76 -4.64 5.98 -5.82
CA TYR A 76 -4.28 5.59 -7.17
C TYR A 76 -3.95 6.80 -8.03
N TRP A 77 -2.77 6.78 -8.66
CA TRP A 77 -2.25 7.85 -9.49
C TRP A 77 -2.07 7.35 -10.93
N GLN A 78 -3.16 7.32 -11.70
CA GLN A 78 -3.18 6.72 -13.04
C GLN A 78 -2.19 7.33 -14.05
N PHE A 79 -1.89 8.63 -13.91
CA PHE A 79 -0.96 9.36 -14.79
C PHE A 79 0.43 9.56 -14.16
N GLY A 80 0.69 8.91 -13.03
CA GLY A 80 1.89 9.13 -12.22
C GLY A 80 1.66 10.09 -11.06
N LEU A 81 2.51 9.97 -10.05
CA LEU A 81 2.42 10.73 -8.80
C LEU A 81 2.51 12.24 -9.07
N GLY A 82 1.50 12.98 -8.64
CA GLY A 82 1.43 14.43 -8.82
C GLY A 82 1.07 14.89 -10.23
N ILE A 83 0.54 14.01 -11.09
CA ILE A 83 0.06 14.38 -12.42
C ILE A 83 -1.47 14.34 -12.44
N THR A 84 -2.11 15.46 -12.79
CA THR A 84 -3.57 15.54 -12.93
C THR A 84 -4.03 14.92 -14.25
N ARG A 85 -5.35 14.78 -14.41
CA ARG A 85 -5.95 14.28 -15.65
C ARG A 85 -5.67 15.16 -16.86
N GLU A 86 -5.52 16.44 -16.63
CA GLU A 86 -5.20 17.47 -17.61
C GLU A 86 -3.69 17.53 -17.91
N GLY A 87 -2.88 16.69 -17.25
CA GLY A 87 -1.42 16.66 -17.42
C GLY A 87 -0.66 17.71 -16.61
N HIS A 88 -1.34 18.45 -15.73
CA HIS A 88 -0.67 19.42 -14.87
C HIS A 88 0.11 18.72 -13.76
N SER A 89 1.25 19.32 -13.40
CA SER A 89 2.12 18.83 -12.33
C SER A 89 1.77 19.51 -11.01
N LEU A 90 1.61 18.73 -9.95
CA LEU A 90 1.41 19.18 -8.57
C LEU A 90 2.75 19.10 -7.80
N PRO A 91 3.47 20.22 -7.61
CA PRO A 91 4.86 20.21 -7.11
C PRO A 91 5.04 19.48 -5.78
N ILE A 92 4.10 19.67 -4.85
CA ILE A 92 4.13 19.06 -3.50
C ILE A 92 4.25 17.51 -3.51
N TRP A 93 3.81 16.87 -4.60
CA TRP A 93 3.88 15.42 -4.77
C TRP A 93 5.09 14.97 -5.60
N ARG A 94 5.59 15.85 -6.47
CA ARG A 94 6.68 15.54 -7.41
C ARG A 94 8.02 15.41 -6.71
N ASP A 95 8.27 16.20 -5.67
CA ASP A 95 9.50 16.16 -4.87
C ASP A 95 9.75 14.79 -4.24
N GLN A 96 8.68 14.01 -4.07
CA GLN A 96 8.71 12.71 -3.40
C GLN A 96 9.18 11.58 -4.32
N ILE A 97 9.17 11.79 -5.65
CA ILE A 97 9.57 10.80 -6.67
C ILE A 97 11.07 10.48 -6.56
N ALA A 98 11.88 11.46 -6.16
CA ALA A 98 13.34 11.31 -6.07
C ALA A 98 13.80 10.60 -4.78
N ARG A 99 12.88 10.22 -3.88
CA ARG A 99 13.26 9.60 -2.61
C ARG A 99 13.81 8.19 -2.83
N PRO A 100 14.98 7.85 -2.24
CA PRO A 100 15.53 6.51 -2.35
C PRO A 100 14.63 5.53 -1.59
N PRO A 101 14.35 4.34 -2.14
CA PRO A 101 13.63 3.32 -1.42
C PRO A 101 14.49 2.78 -0.26
N ARG A 102 13.82 2.40 0.82
CA ARG A 102 14.42 1.73 1.97
C ARG A 102 14.82 0.30 1.58
N PRO A 103 15.86 -0.27 2.23
CA PRO A 103 16.24 -1.65 2.01
C PRO A 103 15.08 -2.61 2.25
N ALA A 104 14.85 -3.53 1.30
CA ALA A 104 13.76 -4.50 1.39
C ALA A 104 13.81 -5.36 2.66
N ALA A 105 15.02 -5.67 3.15
CA ALA A 105 15.22 -6.41 4.40
C ALA A 105 14.63 -5.67 5.62
N SER A 106 14.83 -4.36 5.72
CA SER A 106 14.27 -3.56 6.81
C SER A 106 12.75 -3.56 6.78
N VAL A 107 12.17 -3.40 5.59
CA VAL A 107 10.70 -3.45 5.39
C VAL A 107 10.15 -4.83 5.74
N ALA A 108 10.83 -5.90 5.33
CA ALA A 108 10.42 -7.27 5.66
C ALA A 108 10.48 -7.54 7.18
N ILE A 109 11.49 -7.01 7.89
CA ILE A 109 11.59 -7.11 9.34
C ILE A 109 10.44 -6.36 10.02
N GLU A 110 10.11 -5.14 9.59
CA GLU A 110 8.97 -4.37 10.12
C GLU A 110 7.64 -5.15 9.98
N ILE A 111 7.38 -5.70 8.80
CA ILE A 111 6.20 -6.53 8.54
C ILE A 111 6.22 -7.80 9.41
N GLY A 112 7.38 -8.48 9.50
CA GLY A 112 7.53 -9.71 10.29
C GLY A 112 7.31 -9.50 11.78
N ILE A 113 7.83 -8.41 12.35
CA ILE A 113 7.61 -8.03 13.75
C ILE A 113 6.12 -7.77 14.00
N HIS A 114 5.48 -6.97 13.15
CA HIS A 114 4.05 -6.71 13.27
C HIS A 114 3.24 -8.01 13.25
N TYR A 115 3.52 -8.90 12.28
CA TYR A 115 2.85 -10.20 12.17
C TYR A 115 3.02 -11.05 13.45
N ALA A 116 4.24 -11.13 14.00
CA ALA A 116 4.52 -11.90 15.21
C ALA A 116 3.80 -11.35 16.45
N LEU A 117 3.74 -10.02 16.60
CA LEU A 117 3.09 -9.38 17.74
C LEU A 117 1.56 -9.49 17.65
N SER A 118 0.98 -9.31 16.46
CA SER A 118 -0.48 -9.44 16.27
C SER A 118 -0.99 -10.86 16.50
N ALA A 119 -0.17 -11.89 16.23
CA ALA A 119 -0.55 -13.28 16.51
C ALA A 119 -0.62 -13.58 18.02
N ASN A 120 0.25 -12.97 18.83
CA ASN A 120 0.28 -13.15 20.28
C ASN A 120 -0.94 -12.50 20.97
N ASP A 121 -1.43 -11.37 20.45
CA ASP A 121 -2.64 -10.73 20.96
C ASP A 121 -3.90 -11.59 20.78
N THR A 122 -3.88 -12.56 19.85
CA THR A 122 -5.03 -13.45 19.57
C THR A 122 -5.08 -14.69 20.47
N GLN A 123 -3.99 -14.99 21.21
CA GLN A 123 -3.90 -16.13 22.14
C GLN A 123 -4.15 -15.75 23.61
N GLY A 124 -4.49 -14.49 23.88
CA GLY A 124 -4.70 -13.94 25.23
C GLY A 124 -6.17 -13.77 25.65
N VAL A 125 -7.10 -14.55 25.09
CA VAL A 125 -8.53 -14.58 25.51
C VAL A 125 -8.90 -15.96 26.00
#